data_AF-B4MH45-F1
#
_entry.id   AF-B4MH45-F1
#
_cell.length_a   1.000
_cell.length_b   1.000
_cell.length_c   1.000
_cell.angle_alpha   90.00
_cell.angle_beta   90.00
_cell.angle_gamma   90.00
#
_symmetry.space_group_name_H-M   'P 1'
#
loop_
_entity.id
_entity.type
_entity.pdbx_description
1 polymer ?
#
loop_
_entity_poly.entity_id
_entity_poly.type
_entity_poly.pdbx_seq_one_letter_code
_entity_poly.pdbx_strand_id
1 'polypeptide(L)'
;MALNVDREVEWLTTSILPEILKNGRLVDNYSESQLSTFKVGDIKIAVIGPEEAFMLTQCYRATVNFEYAGEEQQRKFVVKKTPEVPPEFYENAQFGDLFHNEVSFYTEILPLILKLSNGKFAAPKYYHSEIKPNSAWLILGDFSADGWSVTKDRYGLSLEHTRIAVKYLGMFHGFGYAIKHNQKDRFEQLTRQFRESRYANDVMNPEYALIGKTGLKRVAKATTTYYPEVDKEFIKKFQQTVWDYVGYGRQRVGPKEPLSILCHGDYLRNNVAYKYATDNNGTPLDIMMFDYQTMRLSSPMIDLSTFLANSVLADVRHKHFDSIFDDYCTALFESYTKHKEGQIPEFLSRENLLKEYIRFLPYSLSISASFLMMLVEPPTLTIAEMIALQKTEDEIIQEAMSQGGEIVDREIAHQMKEMFELSRLHNVQIDEDIDSSTWINSVEFE
;
A
#
# COMPACT_ATOMS: atom_id res chain seq x y z
N MET A 1 6.26 -13.23 19.21
CA MET A 1 5.62 -14.05 20.27
C MET A 1 4.24 -14.47 19.80
N ALA A 2 3.80 -15.68 20.14
CA ALA A 2 2.45 -16.16 19.80
C ALA A 2 1.38 -15.33 20.51
N LEU A 3 0.22 -15.12 19.87
CA LEU A 3 -0.92 -14.40 20.45
C LEU A 3 -1.45 -15.18 21.65
N ASN A 4 -1.62 -14.53 22.81
CA ASN A 4 -2.33 -15.11 23.94
C ASN A 4 -3.84 -14.90 23.76
N VAL A 5 -4.54 -15.90 23.24
CA VAL A 5 -5.97 -15.84 22.90
C VAL A 5 -6.83 -15.48 24.12
N ASP A 6 -6.57 -16.08 25.28
CA ASP A 6 -7.37 -15.83 26.49
C ASP A 6 -7.26 -14.37 26.95
N ARG A 7 -6.03 -13.81 26.91
CA ARG A 7 -5.78 -12.39 27.23
C ARG A 7 -6.49 -11.46 26.25
N GLU A 8 -6.53 -11.81 24.96
CA GLU A 8 -7.24 -11.01 23.95
C GLU A 8 -8.76 -11.09 24.11
N VAL A 9 -9.31 -12.27 24.44
CA VAL A 9 -10.75 -12.43 24.74
C VAL A 9 -11.13 -11.61 25.96
N GLU A 10 -10.35 -11.66 27.03
CA GLU A 10 -10.57 -10.85 28.22
C GLU A 10 -10.50 -9.35 27.92
N TRP A 11 -9.48 -8.90 27.18
CA TRP A 11 -9.32 -7.51 26.78
C TRP A 11 -10.48 -7.00 25.91
N LEU A 12 -10.91 -7.80 24.92
CA LEU A 12 -12.07 -7.47 24.08
C LEU A 12 -13.34 -7.34 24.93
N THR A 13 -13.56 -8.29 25.85
CA THR A 13 -14.77 -8.36 26.69
C THR A 13 -14.86 -7.21 27.68
N THR A 14 -13.76 -6.93 28.39
CA THR A 14 -13.77 -6.04 29.56
C THR A 14 -13.52 -4.58 29.21
N SER A 15 -12.73 -4.31 28.17
CA SER A 15 -12.28 -2.95 27.84
C SER A 15 -12.89 -2.46 26.53
N ILE A 16 -12.68 -3.21 25.44
CA ILE A 16 -12.92 -2.71 24.09
C ILE A 16 -14.39 -2.69 23.71
N LEU A 17 -15.10 -3.81 23.86
CA LEU A 17 -16.49 -3.93 23.44
C LEU A 17 -17.42 -2.93 24.15
N PRO A 18 -17.30 -2.70 25.48
CA PRO A 18 -18.05 -1.63 26.15
C PRO A 18 -17.74 -0.24 25.60
N GLU A 19 -16.49 0.04 25.22
CA GLU A 19 -16.11 1.33 24.66
C GLU A 19 -16.65 1.54 23.24
N ILE A 20 -16.52 0.54 22.37
CA ILE A 20 -17.08 0.57 21.00
C ILE A 20 -18.60 0.76 21.07
N LEU A 21 -19.28 0.11 22.04
CA LEU A 21 -20.70 0.28 22.25
C LEU A 21 -21.05 1.72 22.67
N LYS A 22 -20.41 2.26 23.71
CA LYS A 22 -20.64 3.62 24.20
C LYS A 22 -20.38 4.71 23.15
N ASN A 23 -19.44 4.44 22.25
CA ASN A 23 -19.15 5.33 21.13
C ASN A 23 -20.15 5.19 19.96
N GLY A 24 -21.19 4.37 20.08
CA GLY A 24 -22.22 4.16 19.07
C GLY A 24 -21.72 3.43 17.82
N ARG A 25 -20.63 2.67 17.92
CA ARG A 25 -19.99 2.00 16.76
C ARG A 25 -20.27 0.51 16.70
N LEU A 26 -20.72 -0.11 17.79
CA LEU A 26 -20.99 -1.56 17.83
C LEU A 26 -22.34 -1.91 17.21
N VAL A 27 -23.36 -1.09 17.48
CA VAL A 27 -24.76 -1.27 17.09
C VAL A 27 -25.30 0.03 16.50
N ASP A 28 -26.23 -0.07 15.55
CA ASP A 28 -26.78 1.10 14.88
C ASP A 28 -27.87 1.80 15.72
N ASN A 29 -28.45 1.12 16.71
CA ASN A 29 -29.53 1.58 17.58
C ASN A 29 -29.08 1.88 19.03
N TYR A 30 -27.87 2.42 19.21
CA TYR A 30 -27.34 2.72 20.54
C TYR A 30 -28.25 3.66 21.35
N SER A 31 -28.51 3.29 22.60
CA SER A 31 -29.17 4.09 23.63
C SER A 31 -28.51 3.89 25.00
N GLU A 32 -28.23 5.00 25.68
CA GLU A 32 -27.70 5.01 27.05
C GLU A 32 -28.62 4.25 28.02
N SER A 33 -29.94 4.34 27.82
CA SER A 33 -30.92 3.67 28.68
C SER A 33 -30.89 2.14 28.58
N GLN A 34 -30.30 1.60 27.50
CA GLN A 34 -30.19 0.17 27.25
C GLN A 34 -28.79 -0.36 27.54
N LEU A 35 -27.85 0.48 28.00
CA LEU A 35 -26.46 0.07 28.27
C LEU A 35 -26.39 -1.12 29.26
N SER A 36 -27.26 -1.17 30.25
CA SER A 36 -27.33 -2.27 31.24
C SER A 36 -27.75 -3.62 30.66
N THR A 37 -28.31 -3.63 29.45
CA THR A 37 -28.69 -4.87 28.74
C THR A 37 -27.53 -5.50 27.99
N PHE A 38 -26.42 -4.78 27.82
CA PHE A 38 -25.27 -5.26 27.07
C PHE A 38 -24.59 -6.43 27.79
N LYS A 39 -24.53 -7.58 27.12
CA LYS A 39 -23.83 -8.76 27.62
C LYS A 39 -22.99 -9.37 26.50
N VAL A 40 -21.69 -9.45 26.73
CA VAL A 40 -20.77 -10.13 25.83
C VAL A 40 -20.93 -11.65 26.02
N GLY A 41 -21.15 -12.36 24.91
CA GLY A 41 -21.19 -13.82 24.84
C GLY A 41 -19.85 -14.41 24.41
N ASP A 42 -19.90 -15.47 23.61
CA ASP A 42 -18.71 -16.16 23.10
C ASP A 42 -17.90 -15.30 22.11
N ILE A 43 -16.58 -15.32 22.27
CA ILE A 43 -15.62 -14.69 21.36
C ILE A 43 -14.68 -15.76 20.79
N LYS A 44 -14.70 -15.92 19.46
CA LYS A 44 -13.78 -16.82 18.75
C LYS A 44 -12.69 -16.02 18.06
N ILE A 45 -11.43 -16.34 18.35
CA ILE A 45 -10.26 -15.71 17.74
C ILE A 45 -9.61 -16.67 16.73
N ALA A 46 -9.31 -16.16 15.53
CA ALA A 46 -8.51 -16.84 14.52
C ALA A 46 -7.34 -15.93 14.12
N VAL A 47 -6.11 -16.36 14.40
CA VAL A 47 -4.89 -15.59 14.08
C VAL A 47 -4.67 -15.57 12.57
N ILE A 48 -4.34 -14.41 12.01
CA ILE A 48 -3.95 -14.28 10.61
C ILE A 48 -2.45 -14.58 10.54
N GLY A 49 -2.12 -15.75 9.99
CA GLY A 49 -0.74 -16.25 9.91
C GLY A 49 0.01 -15.82 8.64
N PRO A 50 1.31 -16.16 8.55
CA PRO A 50 2.16 -15.83 7.39
C PRO A 50 1.72 -16.52 6.09
N GLU A 51 0.99 -17.64 6.20
CA GLU A 51 0.40 -18.32 5.05
C GLU A 51 -0.64 -17.45 4.34
N GLU A 52 -1.31 -16.58 5.12
CA GLU A 52 -2.38 -15.70 4.64
C GLU A 52 -1.87 -14.31 4.29
N ALA A 53 -1.03 -13.68 5.12
CA ALA A 53 -0.52 -12.35 4.86
C ALA A 53 0.88 -12.10 5.46
N PHE A 54 1.72 -11.39 4.72
CA PHE A 54 3.01 -10.88 5.21
C PHE A 54 2.80 -9.53 5.91
N MET A 55 2.95 -9.47 7.23
CA MET A 55 2.64 -8.28 8.03
C MET A 55 3.59 -8.11 9.21
N LEU A 56 4.13 -6.91 9.40
CA LEU A 56 4.93 -6.57 10.59
C LEU A 56 4.09 -6.45 11.88
N THR A 57 2.77 -6.39 11.73
CA THR A 57 1.80 -6.28 12.83
C THR A 57 1.21 -7.64 13.18
N GLN A 58 0.71 -7.76 14.40
CA GLN A 58 -0.06 -8.92 14.83
C GLN A 58 -1.53 -8.71 14.49
N CYS A 59 -2.06 -9.54 13.59
CA CYS A 59 -3.44 -9.44 13.13
C CYS A 59 -4.22 -10.73 13.46
N TYR A 60 -5.47 -10.57 13.90
CA TYR A 60 -6.38 -11.69 14.10
C TYR A 60 -7.82 -11.30 13.81
N ARG A 61 -8.63 -12.29 13.45
CA ARG A 61 -10.08 -12.18 13.33
C ARG A 61 -10.75 -12.51 14.65
N ALA A 62 -11.74 -11.73 15.05
CA ALA A 62 -12.58 -12.01 16.21
C ALA A 62 -14.04 -12.07 15.80
N THR A 63 -14.69 -13.22 16.01
CA THR A 63 -16.16 -13.35 15.92
C THR A 63 -16.73 -13.18 17.32
N VAL A 64 -17.46 -12.09 17.55
CA VAL A 64 -18.03 -11.71 18.83
C VAL A 64 -19.54 -11.85 18.78
N ASN A 65 -20.09 -12.67 19.67
CA ASN A 65 -21.53 -12.74 19.92
C ASN A 65 -21.85 -11.92 21.17
N PHE A 66 -22.94 -11.16 21.16
CA PHE A 66 -23.39 -10.38 22.31
C PHE A 66 -24.91 -10.17 22.27
N GLU A 67 -25.48 -9.86 23.43
CA GLU A 67 -26.87 -9.41 23.59
C GLU A 67 -26.88 -7.89 23.80
N TYR A 68 -27.76 -7.18 23.11
CA TYR A 68 -28.04 -5.76 23.35
C TYR A 68 -29.51 -5.47 23.05
N ALA A 69 -30.17 -4.70 23.92
CA ALA A 69 -31.59 -4.35 23.77
C ALA A 69 -32.54 -5.55 23.63
N GLY A 70 -32.16 -6.72 24.18
CA GLY A 70 -32.92 -7.96 24.07
C GLY A 70 -32.73 -8.72 22.75
N GLU A 71 -31.79 -8.29 21.91
CA GLU A 71 -31.45 -8.93 20.63
C GLU A 71 -30.06 -9.56 20.68
N GLU A 72 -29.95 -10.82 20.26
CA GLU A 72 -28.67 -11.47 20.01
C GLU A 72 -28.08 -10.95 18.69
N GLN A 73 -26.82 -10.52 18.74
CA GLN A 73 -26.11 -9.97 17.60
C GLN A 73 -24.72 -10.61 17.49
N GLN A 74 -24.22 -10.63 16.25
CA GLN A 74 -22.85 -11.02 15.95
C GLN A 74 -22.13 -9.89 15.24
N ARG A 75 -20.86 -9.70 15.57
CA ARG A 75 -19.92 -8.85 14.83
C ARG A 75 -18.63 -9.62 14.57
N LYS A 76 -18.04 -9.38 13.40
CA LYS A 76 -16.75 -9.93 13.01
C LYS A 76 -15.77 -8.79 12.84
N PHE A 77 -14.66 -8.87 13.56
CA PHE A 77 -13.61 -7.86 13.55
C PHE A 77 -12.32 -8.41 12.97
N VAL A 78 -11.53 -7.53 12.39
CA VAL A 78 -10.09 -7.68 12.24
C VAL A 78 -9.45 -6.75 13.26
N VAL A 79 -8.60 -7.32 14.12
CA VAL A 79 -7.82 -6.58 15.10
C VAL A 79 -6.37 -6.58 14.62
N LYS A 80 -5.83 -5.39 14.36
CA LYS A 80 -4.43 -5.13 13.98
C LYS A 80 -3.72 -4.48 15.16
N LYS A 81 -2.64 -5.08 15.67
CA LYS A 81 -1.87 -4.60 16.83
C LYS A 81 -0.39 -4.57 16.53
N THR A 82 0.34 -3.66 17.17
CA THR A 82 1.80 -3.73 17.20
C THR A 82 2.24 -4.94 18.03
N PRO A 83 3.28 -5.69 17.59
CA PRO A 83 3.82 -6.77 18.40
C PRO A 83 4.45 -6.24 19.70
N GLU A 84 4.54 -7.09 20.74
CA GLU A 84 5.31 -6.77 21.95
C GLU A 84 6.82 -6.83 21.60
N VAL A 85 7.41 -5.66 21.35
CA VAL A 85 8.81 -5.50 20.91
C VAL A 85 9.52 -4.42 21.74
N PRO A 86 10.87 -4.42 21.80
CA PRO A 86 11.62 -3.34 22.42
C PRO A 86 11.28 -1.96 21.80
N PRO A 87 11.31 -0.86 22.58
CA PRO A 87 11.02 0.48 22.09
C PRO A 87 11.84 0.89 20.86
N GLU A 88 13.13 0.54 20.83
CA GLU A 88 14.01 0.80 19.69
C GLU A 88 13.49 0.15 18.40
N PHE A 89 13.02 -1.10 18.47
CA PHE A 89 12.43 -1.76 17.30
C PHE A 89 11.11 -1.09 16.90
N TYR A 90 10.29 -0.70 17.88
CA TYR A 90 9.04 0.00 17.64
C TYR A 90 9.25 1.33 16.87
N GLU A 91 10.25 2.10 17.29
CA GLU A 91 10.64 3.37 16.67
C GLU A 91 11.26 3.16 15.28
N ASN A 92 12.18 2.20 15.13
CA ASN A 92 12.82 1.89 13.85
C ASN A 92 11.83 1.37 12.80
N ALA A 93 10.81 0.61 13.22
CA ALA A 93 9.72 0.16 12.36
C ALA A 93 8.65 1.24 12.10
N GLN A 94 8.78 2.41 12.72
CA GLN A 94 7.87 3.56 12.60
C GLN A 94 6.40 3.20 12.90
N PHE A 95 6.13 2.24 13.79
CA PHE A 95 4.77 1.77 14.07
C PHE A 95 3.84 2.91 14.51
N GLY A 96 4.35 3.86 15.30
CA GLY A 96 3.57 5.02 15.72
C GLY A 96 3.05 5.86 14.55
N ASP A 97 3.90 6.08 13.53
CA ASP A 97 3.54 6.89 12.36
C ASP A 97 2.60 6.13 11.42
N LEU A 98 2.87 4.84 11.22
CA LEU A 98 2.02 3.94 10.43
C LEU A 98 0.58 3.89 10.97
N PHE A 99 0.42 3.61 12.27
CA PHE A 99 -0.90 3.58 12.91
C PHE A 99 -1.55 4.96 12.94
N HIS A 100 -0.78 6.04 13.15
CA HIS A 100 -1.32 7.39 13.14
C HIS A 100 -1.97 7.72 11.79
N ASN A 101 -1.27 7.49 10.69
CA ASN A 101 -1.79 7.75 9.34
C ASN A 101 -3.03 6.90 9.03
N GLU A 102 -2.99 5.61 9.37
CA GLU A 102 -4.14 4.71 9.13
C GLU A 102 -5.36 5.13 9.95
N VAL A 103 -5.18 5.50 11.23
CA VAL A 103 -6.27 6.01 12.07
C VAL A 103 -6.84 7.31 11.51
N SER A 104 -5.99 8.27 11.13
CA SER A 104 -6.42 9.53 10.50
C SER A 104 -7.19 9.32 9.20
N PHE A 105 -6.87 8.28 8.42
CA PHE A 105 -7.70 7.91 7.28
C PHE A 105 -9.14 7.63 7.71
N TYR A 106 -9.32 6.66 8.63
CA TYR A 106 -10.64 6.20 9.01
C TYR A 106 -11.47 7.25 9.77
N THR A 107 -10.82 8.09 10.59
CA THR A 107 -11.51 9.04 11.46
C THR A 107 -11.72 10.42 10.83
N GLU A 108 -10.87 10.84 9.87
CA GLU A 108 -10.89 12.19 9.34
C GLU A 108 -11.05 12.28 7.81
N ILE A 109 -10.41 11.39 7.04
CA ILE A 109 -10.43 11.43 5.57
C ILE A 109 -11.61 10.68 4.99
N LEU A 110 -11.84 9.44 5.42
CA LEU A 110 -12.91 8.57 4.97
C LEU A 110 -14.30 9.23 5.10
N PRO A 111 -14.64 9.95 6.19
CA PRO A 111 -15.90 10.67 6.26
C PRO A 111 -16.12 11.70 5.14
N LEU A 112 -15.05 12.38 4.69
CA LEU A 112 -15.13 13.33 3.57
C LEU A 112 -15.36 12.60 2.24
N ILE A 113 -14.66 11.49 2.02
CA ILE A 113 -14.83 10.67 0.83
C ILE A 113 -16.23 10.04 0.80
N LEU A 114 -16.73 9.54 1.93
CA LEU A 114 -18.09 9.00 2.06
C LEU A 114 -19.16 10.07 1.79
N LYS A 115 -18.93 11.31 2.26
CA LYS A 115 -19.83 12.43 1.95
C LYS A 115 -19.88 12.74 0.46
N LEU A 116 -18.73 12.75 -0.24
CA LEU A 116 -18.69 12.98 -1.69
C LEU A 116 -19.29 11.80 -2.47
N SER A 117 -19.00 10.57 -2.06
CA SER A 117 -19.47 9.35 -2.74
C SER A 117 -20.92 8.97 -2.41
N ASN A 118 -21.64 9.72 -1.56
CA ASN A 118 -22.95 9.36 -1.02
C ASN A 118 -22.95 7.97 -0.35
N GLY A 119 -21.91 7.69 0.43
CA GLY A 119 -21.73 6.44 1.18
C GLY A 119 -21.31 5.24 0.33
N LYS A 120 -20.92 5.44 -0.93
CA LYS A 120 -20.60 4.34 -1.87
C LYS A 120 -19.12 3.96 -1.91
N PHE A 121 -18.23 4.73 -1.30
CA PHE A 121 -16.82 4.37 -1.23
C PHE A 121 -16.63 3.17 -0.29
N ALA A 122 -16.03 2.09 -0.79
CA ALA A 122 -15.85 0.86 -0.04
C ALA A 122 -14.57 0.92 0.81
N ALA A 123 -14.73 0.77 2.13
CA ALA A 123 -13.62 0.68 3.08
C ALA A 123 -14.05 -0.21 4.26
N PRO A 124 -13.11 -0.82 5.00
CA PRO A 124 -13.44 -1.54 6.23
C PRO A 124 -14.15 -0.62 7.22
N LYS A 125 -15.20 -1.13 7.89
CA LYS A 125 -15.89 -0.36 8.94
C LYS A 125 -14.93 -0.13 10.10
N TYR A 126 -14.68 1.12 10.46
CA TYR A 126 -13.88 1.47 11.63
C TYR A 126 -14.70 1.30 12.92
N TYR A 127 -14.14 0.61 13.92
CA TYR A 127 -14.78 0.45 15.23
C TYR A 127 -14.04 1.20 16.33
N HIS A 128 -12.72 1.03 16.43
CA HIS A 128 -11.92 1.66 17.49
C HIS A 128 -10.43 1.60 17.16
N SER A 129 -9.65 2.48 17.78
CA SER A 129 -8.19 2.47 17.74
C SER A 129 -7.63 3.15 18.99
N GLU A 130 -6.46 2.71 19.43
CA GLU A 130 -5.70 3.42 20.45
C GLU A 130 -4.21 3.42 20.08
N ILE A 131 -3.53 4.56 20.31
CA ILE A 131 -2.09 4.72 20.09
C ILE A 131 -1.48 5.17 21.42
N LYS A 132 -0.66 4.31 22.02
CA LYS A 132 0.09 4.52 23.26
C LYS A 132 1.59 4.54 22.98
N PRO A 133 2.41 5.03 23.92
CA PRO A 133 3.86 4.84 23.83
C PRO A 133 4.19 3.35 23.65
N ASN A 134 4.87 3.01 22.55
CA ASN A 134 5.31 1.64 22.19
C ASN A 134 4.18 0.60 22.04
N SER A 135 2.94 1.01 21.84
CA SER A 135 1.82 0.08 21.59
C SER A 135 0.70 0.77 20.84
N ALA A 136 0.23 0.18 19.75
CA ALA A 136 -0.93 0.69 19.02
C ALA A 136 -1.83 -0.46 18.55
N TRP A 137 -3.13 -0.17 18.42
CA TRP A 137 -4.09 -1.08 17.81
C TRP A 137 -5.19 -0.36 17.04
N LEU A 138 -5.74 -1.09 16.08
CA LEU A 138 -6.84 -0.67 15.22
C LEU A 138 -7.80 -1.86 15.05
N ILE A 139 -9.10 -1.59 15.22
CA ILE A 139 -10.17 -2.58 15.11
C ILE A 139 -11.08 -2.16 13.96
N LEU A 140 -11.11 -3.01 12.94
CA LEU A 140 -11.88 -2.85 11.72
C LEU A 140 -12.91 -3.98 11.60
N GLY A 141 -13.92 -3.79 10.76
CA GLY A 141 -14.81 -4.87 10.36
C GLY A 141 -14.06 -5.90 9.51
N ASP A 142 -14.34 -7.18 9.75
CA ASP A 142 -13.85 -8.26 8.89
C ASP A 142 -14.60 -8.23 7.56
N PHE A 143 -14.00 -7.59 6.56
CA PHE A 143 -14.58 -7.47 5.23
C PHE A 143 -14.79 -8.83 4.54
N SER A 144 -14.12 -9.90 4.98
CA SER A 144 -14.38 -11.24 4.43
C SER A 144 -15.79 -11.74 4.73
N ALA A 145 -16.42 -11.22 5.80
CA ALA A 145 -17.82 -11.47 6.13
C ALA A 145 -18.78 -10.88 5.08
N ASP A 146 -18.37 -9.83 4.37
CA ASP A 146 -19.16 -9.14 3.34
C ASP A 146 -18.81 -9.60 1.91
N GLY A 147 -18.11 -10.74 1.79
CA GLY A 147 -17.75 -11.36 0.51
C GLY A 147 -16.52 -10.76 -0.18
N TRP A 148 -15.77 -9.89 0.51
CA TRP A 148 -14.51 -9.35 0.00
C TRP A 148 -13.36 -10.32 0.25
N SER A 149 -12.45 -10.46 -0.70
CA SER A 149 -11.23 -11.27 -0.52
C SER A 149 -10.07 -10.70 -1.31
N VAL A 150 -8.87 -10.78 -0.72
CA VAL A 150 -7.62 -10.52 -1.43
C VAL A 150 -7.44 -11.61 -2.49
N THR A 151 -6.86 -11.26 -3.65
CA THR A 151 -6.55 -12.27 -4.67
C THR A 151 -5.65 -13.37 -4.09
N LYS A 152 -5.80 -14.60 -4.59
CA LYS A 152 -4.88 -15.71 -4.29
C LYS A 152 -3.56 -15.55 -5.02
N ASP A 153 -3.55 -14.82 -6.13
CA ASP A 153 -2.36 -14.60 -6.94
C ASP A 153 -1.40 -13.66 -6.19
N ARG A 154 -0.21 -14.17 -5.87
CA ARG A 154 0.80 -13.39 -5.15
C ARG A 154 1.47 -12.33 -6.03
N TYR A 155 1.45 -12.54 -7.34
CA TYR A 155 1.95 -11.65 -8.40
C TYR A 155 1.19 -11.95 -9.71
N GLY A 156 1.26 -11.04 -10.70
CA GLY A 156 0.72 -11.31 -12.04
C GLY A 156 -0.79 -11.30 -12.13
N LEU A 157 -1.44 -10.24 -11.65
CA LEU A 157 -2.88 -10.03 -11.79
C LEU A 157 -3.33 -10.10 -13.27
N SER A 158 -4.53 -10.67 -13.48
CA SER A 158 -5.21 -10.64 -14.78
C SER A 158 -5.60 -9.21 -15.18
N LEU A 159 -5.84 -9.01 -16.48
CA LEU A 159 -6.30 -7.73 -17.00
C LEU A 159 -7.57 -7.24 -16.30
N GLU A 160 -8.54 -8.12 -16.04
CA GLU A 160 -9.80 -7.78 -15.36
C GLU A 160 -9.57 -7.20 -13.96
N HIS A 161 -8.71 -7.84 -13.17
CA HIS A 161 -8.33 -7.33 -11.85
C HIS A 161 -7.63 -5.98 -11.95
N THR A 162 -6.64 -5.89 -12.85
CA THR A 162 -5.89 -4.65 -13.08
C THR A 162 -6.81 -3.49 -13.46
N ARG A 163 -7.75 -3.69 -14.38
CA ARG A 163 -8.68 -2.64 -14.83
C ARG A 163 -9.58 -2.14 -13.71
N ILE A 164 -10.11 -3.03 -12.87
CA ILE A 164 -10.92 -2.62 -11.71
C ILE A 164 -10.07 -1.85 -10.70
N ALA A 165 -8.85 -2.32 -10.41
CA ALA A 165 -7.95 -1.65 -9.47
C ALA A 165 -7.56 -0.25 -9.93
N VAL A 166 -7.12 -0.07 -11.17
CA VAL A 166 -6.69 1.26 -11.64
C VAL A 166 -7.85 2.25 -11.74
N LYS A 167 -9.08 1.78 -12.03
CA LYS A 167 -10.29 2.63 -11.96
C LYS A 167 -10.58 3.08 -10.54
N TYR A 168 -10.50 2.16 -9.58
CA TYR A 168 -10.74 2.50 -8.18
C TYR A 168 -9.67 3.45 -7.63
N LEU A 169 -8.41 3.26 -8.02
CA LEU A 169 -7.32 4.16 -7.69
C LEU A 169 -7.53 5.55 -8.31
N GLY A 170 -7.88 5.62 -9.60
CA GLY A 170 -8.23 6.87 -10.26
C GLY A 170 -9.35 7.60 -9.53
N MET A 171 -10.43 6.90 -9.19
CA MET A 171 -11.54 7.43 -8.41
C MET A 171 -11.10 8.00 -7.05
N PHE A 172 -10.24 7.28 -6.32
CA PHE A 172 -9.68 7.72 -5.03
C PHE A 172 -8.88 9.03 -5.17
N HIS A 173 -7.97 9.11 -6.14
CA HIS A 173 -7.22 10.35 -6.40
C HIS A 173 -8.15 11.50 -6.81
N GLY A 174 -9.20 11.22 -7.60
CA GLY A 174 -10.21 12.19 -7.99
C GLY A 174 -10.94 12.80 -6.79
N PHE A 175 -11.28 11.99 -5.78
CA PHE A 175 -11.80 12.49 -4.50
C PHE A 175 -10.80 13.39 -3.79
N GLY A 176 -9.53 12.99 -3.74
CA GLY A 176 -8.45 13.81 -3.20
C GLY A 176 -8.41 15.20 -3.82
N TYR A 177 -8.41 15.29 -5.15
CA TYR A 177 -8.41 16.57 -5.88
C TYR A 177 -9.68 17.38 -5.68
N ALA A 178 -10.84 16.73 -5.60
CA ALA A 178 -12.10 17.39 -5.31
C ALA A 178 -12.08 18.01 -3.89
N ILE A 179 -11.61 17.28 -2.88
CA ILE A 179 -11.49 17.79 -1.51
C ILE A 179 -10.48 18.95 -1.46
N LYS A 180 -9.28 18.77 -2.03
CA LYS A 180 -8.22 19.79 -2.09
C LYS A 180 -8.73 21.10 -2.68
N HIS A 181 -9.51 21.03 -3.75
CA HIS A 181 -9.99 22.22 -4.43
C HIS A 181 -11.27 22.84 -3.86
N ASN A 182 -12.18 22.03 -3.30
CA ASN A 182 -13.45 22.53 -2.74
C ASN A 182 -13.29 23.01 -1.29
N GLN A 183 -12.32 22.46 -0.56
CA GLN A 183 -12.13 22.70 0.88
C GLN A 183 -10.63 22.82 1.19
N LYS A 184 -9.93 23.74 0.51
CA LYS A 184 -8.47 23.89 0.58
C LYS A 184 -7.93 23.94 2.01
N ASP A 185 -8.45 24.81 2.87
CA ASP A 185 -7.98 24.97 4.24
C ASP A 185 -8.16 23.69 5.07
N ARG A 186 -9.28 22.99 4.86
CA ARG A 186 -9.55 21.72 5.53
C ARG A 186 -8.62 20.63 5.02
N PHE A 187 -8.38 20.56 3.71
CA PHE A 187 -7.43 19.62 3.12
C PHE A 187 -6.03 19.84 3.69
N GLU A 188 -5.54 21.08 3.70
CA GLU A 188 -4.23 21.42 4.27
C GLU A 188 -4.15 21.08 5.76
N GLN A 189 -5.18 21.36 6.55
CA GLN A 189 -5.22 21.01 7.97
C GLN A 189 -5.10 19.50 8.19
N LEU A 190 -5.81 18.70 7.38
CA LEU A 190 -5.79 17.25 7.46
C LEU A 190 -4.43 16.68 7.06
N THR A 191 -3.89 17.13 5.93
CA THR A 191 -2.67 16.56 5.36
C THR A 191 -1.41 16.98 6.10
N ARG A 192 -1.43 18.10 6.83
CA ARG A 192 -0.33 18.50 7.72
C ARG A 192 -0.12 17.57 8.91
N GLN A 193 -1.11 16.72 9.22
CA GLN A 193 -1.01 15.74 10.30
C GLN A 193 -0.30 14.45 9.85
N PHE A 194 -0.18 14.20 8.55
CA PHE A 194 0.48 13.00 8.05
C PHE A 194 1.95 12.96 8.47
N ARG A 195 2.40 11.76 8.85
CA ARG A 195 3.76 11.49 9.28
C ARG A 195 4.45 10.64 8.23
N GLU A 196 5.67 11.01 7.87
CA GLU A 196 6.45 10.26 6.87
C GLU A 196 6.88 8.90 7.44
N SER A 197 6.27 7.82 6.97
CA SER A 197 6.45 6.47 7.53
C SER A 197 7.44 5.58 6.76
N ARG A 198 8.10 6.09 5.71
CA ARG A 198 9.09 5.33 4.92
C ARG A 198 10.46 6.00 4.83
N TYR A 199 10.50 7.33 4.82
CA TYR A 199 11.74 8.09 4.56
C TYR A 199 12.10 9.08 5.68
N ALA A 200 11.49 8.97 6.86
CA ALA A 200 11.81 9.88 7.97
C ALA A 200 13.20 9.59 8.56
N ASN A 201 13.60 8.31 8.62
CA ASN A 201 14.87 7.89 9.18
C ASN A 201 15.99 7.88 8.12
N ASP A 202 17.19 8.30 8.51
CA ASP A 202 18.40 8.19 7.67
C ASP A 202 19.00 6.77 7.67
N VAL A 203 18.65 5.98 8.69
CA VAL A 203 19.20 4.65 8.90
C VAL A 203 18.22 3.61 8.34
N MET A 204 18.64 2.94 7.28
CA MET A 204 17.96 1.78 6.71
C MET A 204 18.52 0.51 7.36
N ASN A 205 17.68 -0.51 7.54
CA ASN A 205 18.14 -1.83 7.96
C ASN A 205 19.24 -2.33 6.98
N PRO A 206 20.41 -2.79 7.47
CA PRO A 206 21.53 -3.16 6.62
C PRO A 206 21.21 -4.26 5.59
N GLU A 207 20.41 -5.26 5.96
CA GLU A 207 19.99 -6.34 5.06
C GLU A 207 19.09 -5.79 3.96
N TYR A 208 18.10 -4.95 4.28
CA TYR A 208 17.27 -4.30 3.26
C TYR A 208 18.11 -3.40 2.33
N ALA A 209 19.10 -2.69 2.88
CA ALA A 209 19.98 -1.84 2.06
C ALA A 209 20.83 -2.69 1.09
N LEU A 210 21.30 -3.85 1.54
CA LEU A 210 22.05 -4.80 0.71
C LEU A 210 21.17 -5.45 -0.36
N ILE A 211 19.95 -5.86 -0.02
CA ILE A 211 18.95 -6.38 -0.97
C ILE A 211 18.67 -5.33 -2.04
N GLY A 212 18.41 -4.08 -1.66
CA GLY A 212 18.13 -2.99 -2.60
C GLY A 212 19.27 -2.79 -3.59
N LYS A 213 20.51 -2.64 -3.10
CA LYS A 213 21.69 -2.46 -3.96
C LYS A 213 21.95 -3.67 -4.86
N THR A 214 21.73 -4.88 -4.34
CA THR A 214 21.90 -6.12 -5.12
C THR A 214 20.83 -6.25 -6.20
N GLY A 215 19.58 -5.87 -5.89
CA GLY A 215 18.50 -5.79 -6.86
C GLY A 215 18.85 -4.89 -8.05
N LEU A 216 19.47 -3.74 -7.82
CA LEU A 216 19.93 -2.86 -8.91
C LEU A 216 20.99 -3.53 -9.80
N LYS A 217 21.89 -4.35 -9.23
CA LYS A 217 22.86 -5.15 -10.02
C LYS A 217 22.15 -6.23 -10.82
N ARG A 218 21.15 -6.89 -10.23
CA ARG A 218 20.32 -7.90 -10.91
C ARG A 218 19.57 -7.30 -12.10
N VAL A 219 18.97 -6.12 -11.95
CA VAL A 219 18.31 -5.38 -13.05
C VAL A 219 19.28 -5.17 -14.21
N ALA A 220 20.48 -4.67 -13.96
CA ALA A 220 21.47 -4.42 -15.01
C ALA A 220 21.90 -5.71 -15.73
N LYS A 221 22.18 -6.77 -14.97
CA LYS A 221 22.53 -8.10 -15.51
C LYS A 221 21.40 -8.68 -16.37
N ALA A 222 20.18 -8.66 -15.86
CA ALA A 222 19.01 -9.20 -16.54
C ALA A 222 18.70 -8.38 -17.81
N THR A 223 18.76 -7.05 -17.74
CA THR A 223 18.57 -6.17 -18.91
C THR A 223 19.60 -6.46 -19.99
N THR A 224 20.88 -6.55 -19.64
CA THR A 224 21.94 -6.89 -20.61
C THR A 224 21.74 -8.26 -21.26
N THR A 225 21.14 -9.20 -20.53
CA THR A 225 20.88 -10.56 -21.00
C THR A 225 19.68 -10.64 -21.95
N TYR A 226 18.55 -10.02 -21.59
CA TYR A 226 17.29 -10.15 -22.32
C TYR A 226 17.02 -9.04 -23.33
N TYR A 227 17.60 -7.85 -23.11
CA TYR A 227 17.39 -6.65 -23.94
C TYR A 227 18.71 -5.89 -24.16
N PRO A 228 19.70 -6.49 -24.86
CA PRO A 228 21.02 -5.89 -25.09
C PRO A 228 20.98 -4.59 -25.91
N GLU A 229 19.85 -4.26 -26.52
CA GLU A 229 19.59 -3.00 -27.21
C GLU A 229 19.37 -1.80 -26.28
N VAL A 230 19.09 -2.03 -24.99
CA VAL A 230 18.96 -0.95 -24.00
C VAL A 230 20.35 -0.35 -23.74
N ASP A 231 20.43 0.97 -23.83
CA ASP A 231 21.69 1.70 -23.65
C ASP A 231 22.30 1.46 -22.27
N LYS A 232 23.56 1.02 -22.23
CA LYS A 232 24.31 0.76 -20.99
C LYS A 232 24.45 2.02 -20.14
N GLU A 233 24.60 3.19 -20.74
CA GLU A 233 24.66 4.46 -19.99
C GLU A 233 23.31 4.80 -19.36
N PHE A 234 22.20 4.40 -19.99
CA PHE A 234 20.88 4.56 -19.39
C PHE A 234 20.67 3.64 -18.18
N ILE A 235 21.10 2.38 -18.27
CA ILE A 235 21.07 1.44 -17.13
C ILE A 235 21.90 1.99 -15.97
N LYS A 236 23.13 2.45 -16.26
CA LYS A 236 24.01 3.07 -15.27
C LYS A 236 23.39 4.31 -14.64
N LYS A 237 22.78 5.19 -15.45
CA LYS A 237 22.07 6.39 -14.97
C LYS A 237 20.94 6.03 -14.02
N PHE A 238 20.13 5.01 -14.34
CA PHE A 238 19.10 4.50 -13.42
C PHE A 238 19.71 4.08 -12.09
N GLN A 239 20.74 3.22 -12.12
CA GLN A 239 21.34 2.71 -10.90
C GLN A 239 21.95 3.84 -10.05
N GLN A 240 22.62 4.82 -10.66
CA GLN A 240 23.13 6.03 -9.99
C GLN A 240 22.02 6.85 -9.34
N THR A 241 20.91 7.04 -10.06
CA THR A 241 19.77 7.86 -9.60
C THR A 241 19.17 7.31 -8.32
N VAL A 242 19.00 5.98 -8.24
CA VAL A 242 18.30 5.31 -7.13
C VAL A 242 19.24 4.62 -6.12
N TRP A 243 20.55 4.82 -6.24
CA TRP A 243 21.56 4.12 -5.42
C TRP A 243 21.38 4.40 -3.92
N ASP A 244 21.20 5.68 -3.57
CA ASP A 244 20.79 6.06 -2.22
C ASP A 244 19.26 6.03 -2.14
N TYR A 245 18.72 4.89 -1.70
CA TYR A 245 17.28 4.67 -1.59
C TYR A 245 16.57 5.75 -0.76
N VAL A 246 17.17 6.18 0.34
CA VAL A 246 16.56 7.16 1.25
C VAL A 246 16.61 8.56 0.63
N GLY A 247 17.78 9.00 0.16
CA GLY A 247 17.94 10.31 -0.49
C GLY A 247 17.08 10.46 -1.75
N TYR A 248 17.09 9.46 -2.63
CA TYR A 248 16.23 9.42 -3.81
C TYR A 248 14.75 9.41 -3.42
N GLY A 249 14.37 8.53 -2.49
CA GLY A 249 13.00 8.38 -2.01
C GLY A 249 12.41 9.70 -1.52
N ARG A 250 13.10 10.42 -0.64
CA ARG A 250 12.68 11.74 -0.12
C ARG A 250 12.40 12.75 -1.22
N GLN A 251 13.27 12.82 -2.22
CA GLN A 251 13.14 13.79 -3.31
C GLN A 251 12.02 13.43 -4.28
N ARG A 252 11.86 12.14 -4.59
CA ARG A 252 10.85 11.66 -5.55
C ARG A 252 9.44 11.66 -4.95
N VAL A 253 9.27 11.15 -3.72
CA VAL A 253 7.93 11.03 -3.10
C VAL A 253 7.46 12.32 -2.44
N GLY A 254 8.34 13.29 -2.23
CA GLY A 254 7.99 14.57 -1.63
C GLY A 254 6.87 15.29 -2.41
N PRO A 255 5.99 16.03 -1.71
CA PRO A 255 4.87 16.72 -2.35
C PRO A 255 5.35 17.79 -3.33
N LYS A 256 4.96 17.68 -4.60
CA LYS A 256 5.24 18.66 -5.67
C LYS A 256 3.95 19.14 -6.32
N GLU A 257 3.66 20.43 -6.20
CA GLU A 257 2.51 21.05 -6.86
C GLU A 257 2.75 21.19 -8.38
N PRO A 258 1.71 21.12 -9.22
CA PRO A 258 0.28 21.00 -8.87
C PRO A 258 -0.22 19.55 -8.67
N LEU A 259 0.62 18.54 -8.92
CA LEU A 259 0.25 17.12 -8.92
C LEU A 259 0.16 16.49 -7.52
N SER A 260 0.63 17.18 -6.48
CA SER A 260 0.59 16.67 -5.11
C SER A 260 -0.84 16.42 -4.64
N ILE A 261 -1.14 15.17 -4.28
CA ILE A 261 -2.45 14.77 -3.79
C ILE A 261 -2.35 13.65 -2.75
N LEU A 262 -3.48 13.34 -2.11
CA LEU A 262 -3.60 12.20 -1.21
C LEU A 262 -3.33 10.90 -1.97
N CYS A 263 -2.27 10.21 -1.59
CA CYS A 263 -1.88 8.91 -2.14
C CYS A 263 -1.97 7.85 -1.03
N HIS A 264 -2.27 6.62 -1.42
CA HIS A 264 -2.23 5.46 -0.52
C HIS A 264 -0.80 5.19 -0.04
N GLY A 265 0.20 5.32 -0.91
CA GLY A 265 1.62 5.12 -0.62
C GLY A 265 2.08 3.66 -0.60
N ASP A 266 1.16 2.71 -0.78
CA ASP A 266 1.40 1.27 -0.85
C ASP A 266 0.26 0.54 -1.57
N TYR A 267 -0.24 1.14 -2.66
CA TYR A 267 -1.35 0.56 -3.41
C TYR A 267 -0.87 -0.68 -4.19
N LEU A 268 -0.92 -1.84 -3.54
CA LEU A 268 -0.46 -3.14 -4.04
C LEU A 268 -1.59 -4.16 -4.01
N ARG A 269 -1.46 -5.29 -4.73
CA ARG A 269 -2.49 -6.34 -4.76
C ARG A 269 -2.92 -6.89 -3.39
N ASN A 270 -2.10 -6.73 -2.34
CA ASN A 270 -2.38 -7.19 -0.98
C ASN A 270 -3.08 -6.14 -0.13
N ASN A 271 -3.15 -4.91 -0.59
CA ASN A 271 -3.82 -3.81 0.09
C ASN A 271 -5.13 -3.46 -0.63
N VAL A 272 -5.59 -4.37 -1.49
CA VAL A 272 -6.90 -4.34 -2.14
C VAL A 272 -7.61 -5.68 -1.98
N ALA A 273 -8.91 -5.64 -1.82
CA ALA A 273 -9.77 -6.81 -1.78
C ALA A 273 -10.86 -6.68 -2.84
N TYR A 274 -11.18 -7.80 -3.49
CA TYR A 274 -12.17 -7.88 -4.55
C TYR A 274 -13.42 -8.59 -4.08
N LYS A 275 -14.56 -8.23 -4.66
CA LYS A 275 -15.75 -9.10 -4.72
C LYS A 275 -15.75 -9.82 -6.04
N TYR A 276 -16.19 -11.07 -6.02
CA TYR A 276 -16.24 -11.92 -7.20
C TYR A 276 -17.68 -12.25 -7.58
N ALA A 277 -17.90 -12.49 -8.87
CA ALA A 277 -19.12 -13.09 -9.33
C ALA A 277 -19.29 -14.48 -8.68
N THR A 278 -20.54 -14.90 -8.50
CA THR A 278 -20.86 -16.26 -8.05
C THR A 278 -20.68 -17.30 -9.15
N ASP A 279 -20.19 -16.88 -10.33
CA ASP A 279 -19.73 -17.79 -11.35
C ASP A 279 -18.43 -18.48 -10.90
N ASN A 280 -18.18 -19.69 -11.42
CA ASN A 280 -16.94 -20.42 -11.10
C ASN A 280 -15.71 -19.85 -11.83
N ASN A 281 -15.83 -18.69 -12.48
CA ASN A 281 -14.77 -18.13 -13.34
C ASN A 281 -13.85 -17.17 -12.58
N GLY A 282 -14.18 -16.81 -11.33
CA GLY A 282 -13.37 -15.88 -10.55
C GLY A 282 -13.37 -14.47 -11.11
N THR A 283 -14.46 -14.06 -11.75
CA THR A 283 -14.59 -12.71 -12.35
C THR A 283 -14.66 -11.65 -11.24
N PRO A 284 -13.70 -10.70 -11.15
CA PRO A 284 -13.79 -9.62 -10.18
C PRO A 284 -14.92 -8.64 -10.58
N LEU A 285 -15.75 -8.25 -9.62
CA LEU A 285 -16.92 -7.38 -9.83
C LEU A 285 -16.75 -6.00 -9.18
N ASP A 286 -16.11 -5.96 -8.02
CA ASP A 286 -15.94 -4.74 -7.24
C ASP A 286 -14.62 -4.82 -6.47
N ILE A 287 -14.15 -3.68 -5.97
CA ILE A 287 -12.90 -3.58 -5.23
C ILE A 287 -13.01 -2.60 -4.07
N MET A 288 -12.23 -2.86 -3.02
CA MET A 288 -11.96 -1.94 -1.93
C MET A 288 -10.46 -1.90 -1.65
N MET A 289 -9.98 -0.78 -1.11
CA MET A 289 -8.61 -0.65 -0.63
C MET A 289 -8.61 -0.58 0.91
N PHE A 290 -7.53 -1.08 1.52
CA PHE A 290 -7.35 -1.14 2.96
C PHE A 290 -5.86 -1.00 3.31
N ASP A 291 -5.54 -0.88 4.60
CA ASP A 291 -4.17 -0.64 5.09
C ASP A 291 -3.56 0.71 4.65
N TYR A 292 -4.21 1.79 5.09
CA TYR A 292 -3.85 3.17 4.75
C TYR A 292 -2.65 3.73 5.54
N GLN A 293 -1.80 2.86 6.10
CA GLN A 293 -0.71 3.24 7.01
C GLN A 293 0.41 4.07 6.36
N THR A 294 0.56 4.00 5.04
CA THR A 294 1.61 4.71 4.29
C THR A 294 1.12 5.94 3.56
N MET A 295 -0.12 6.37 3.83
CA MET A 295 -0.72 7.53 3.20
C MET A 295 0.15 8.78 3.36
N ARG A 296 0.18 9.58 2.29
CA ARG A 296 1.02 10.77 2.19
C ARG A 296 0.47 11.72 1.14
N LEU A 297 1.01 12.94 1.13
CA LEU A 297 0.94 13.80 -0.05
C LEU A 297 2.10 13.50 -0.98
N SER A 298 1.78 13.13 -2.21
CA SER A 298 2.77 12.85 -3.26
C SER A 298 2.12 13.02 -4.63
N SER A 299 2.89 12.78 -5.68
CA SER A 299 2.34 12.56 -7.02
C SER A 299 1.46 11.29 -7.01
N PRO A 300 0.29 11.29 -7.67
CA PRO A 300 -0.58 10.11 -7.71
C PRO A 300 0.04 8.93 -8.47
N MET A 301 1.18 9.17 -9.15
CA MET A 301 1.93 8.13 -9.83
C MET A 301 2.71 7.23 -8.87
N ILE A 302 2.93 7.64 -7.60
CA ILE A 302 3.52 6.75 -6.59
C ILE A 302 2.71 5.45 -6.44
N ASP A 303 1.38 5.55 -6.49
CA ASP A 303 0.50 4.40 -6.35
C ASP A 303 0.38 3.63 -7.67
N LEU A 304 0.15 4.33 -8.78
CA LEU A 304 -0.08 3.67 -10.08
C LEU A 304 1.18 2.95 -10.59
N SER A 305 2.36 3.59 -10.53
CA SER A 305 3.60 2.96 -11.01
C SER A 305 3.98 1.76 -10.14
N THR A 306 3.88 1.90 -8.82
CA THR A 306 4.21 0.83 -7.88
C THR A 306 3.26 -0.36 -8.03
N PHE A 307 1.95 -0.10 -8.20
CA PHE A 307 0.95 -1.13 -8.47
C PHE A 307 1.28 -1.91 -9.76
N LEU A 308 1.48 -1.20 -10.87
CA LEU A 308 1.72 -1.83 -12.16
C LEU A 308 3.05 -2.59 -12.22
N ALA A 309 4.09 -2.14 -11.50
CA ALA A 309 5.38 -2.81 -11.47
C ALA A 309 5.41 -4.06 -10.58
N ASN A 310 4.64 -4.08 -9.48
CA ASN A 310 4.72 -5.15 -8.49
C ASN A 310 3.53 -6.11 -8.48
N SER A 311 2.39 -5.71 -9.05
CA SER A 311 1.16 -6.50 -9.03
C SER A 311 0.80 -7.09 -10.39
N VAL A 312 1.36 -6.57 -11.48
CA VAL A 312 1.03 -6.96 -12.87
C VAL A 312 2.33 -7.30 -13.59
N LEU A 313 2.35 -8.39 -14.36
CA LEU A 313 3.50 -8.75 -15.18
C LEU A 313 3.42 -8.09 -16.57
N ALA A 314 4.55 -8.03 -17.26
CA ALA A 314 4.66 -7.42 -18.58
C ALA A 314 3.71 -8.03 -19.63
N ASP A 315 3.39 -9.32 -19.52
CA ASP A 315 2.49 -10.00 -20.47
C ASP A 315 1.06 -9.43 -20.49
N VAL A 316 0.62 -8.81 -19.39
CA VAL A 316 -0.62 -8.03 -19.27
C VAL A 316 -0.32 -6.53 -19.37
N ARG A 317 0.60 -6.01 -18.55
CA ARG A 317 0.87 -4.57 -18.43
C ARG A 317 1.27 -3.97 -19.77
N HIS A 318 2.25 -4.57 -20.47
CA HIS A 318 2.79 -4.00 -21.69
C HIS A 318 1.77 -4.03 -22.84
N LYS A 319 1.08 -5.17 -23.01
CA LYS A 319 0.11 -5.35 -24.11
C LYS A 319 -1.12 -4.44 -23.99
N HIS A 320 -1.47 -4.04 -22.77
CA HIS A 320 -2.71 -3.32 -22.47
C HIS A 320 -2.46 -1.95 -21.83
N PHE A 321 -1.21 -1.46 -21.82
CA PHE A 321 -0.80 -0.27 -21.07
C PHE A 321 -1.70 0.94 -21.35
N ASP A 322 -1.91 1.28 -22.62
CA ASP A 322 -2.74 2.44 -22.98
C ASP A 322 -4.16 2.33 -22.43
N SER A 323 -4.79 1.15 -22.55
CA SER A 323 -6.14 0.94 -22.04
C SER A 323 -6.23 0.96 -20.51
N ILE A 324 -5.22 0.45 -19.82
CA ILE A 324 -5.11 0.48 -18.35
C ILE A 324 -4.92 1.92 -17.88
N PHE A 325 -4.04 2.66 -18.55
CA PHE A 325 -3.76 4.06 -18.24
C PHE A 325 -4.96 4.96 -18.54
N ASP A 326 -5.69 4.69 -19.61
CA ASP A 326 -6.95 5.38 -19.96
C ASP A 326 -8.05 5.11 -18.93
N ASP A 327 -8.18 3.86 -18.48
CA ASP A 327 -9.13 3.49 -17.42
C ASP A 327 -8.84 4.25 -16.12
N TYR A 328 -7.56 4.39 -15.74
CA TYR A 328 -7.14 5.21 -14.60
C TYR A 328 -7.49 6.70 -14.79
N CYS A 329 -7.05 7.29 -15.91
CA CYS A 329 -7.24 8.73 -16.18
C CYS A 329 -8.73 9.07 -16.22
N THR A 330 -9.53 8.25 -16.91
CA THR A 330 -10.98 8.43 -17.02
C THR A 330 -11.64 8.40 -15.65
N ALA A 331 -11.33 7.40 -14.82
CA ALA A 331 -11.92 7.31 -13.48
C ALA A 331 -11.52 8.47 -12.56
N LEU A 332 -10.28 8.95 -12.68
CA LEU A 332 -9.82 10.16 -11.97
C LEU A 332 -10.63 11.39 -12.40
N PHE A 333 -10.80 11.59 -13.70
CA PHE A 333 -11.52 12.73 -14.25
C PHE A 333 -13.00 12.70 -13.90
N GLU A 334 -13.65 11.55 -14.05
CA GLU A 334 -15.06 11.38 -13.69
C GLU A 334 -15.30 11.65 -12.20
N SER A 335 -14.44 11.09 -11.34
CA SER A 335 -14.51 11.33 -9.89
C SER A 335 -14.31 12.82 -9.55
N TYR A 336 -13.30 13.46 -10.15
CA TYR A 336 -13.02 14.88 -9.91
C TYR A 336 -14.18 15.80 -10.38
N THR A 337 -14.62 15.63 -11.62
CA THR A 337 -15.64 16.51 -12.26
C THR A 337 -17.03 16.33 -11.68
N LYS A 338 -17.37 15.14 -11.15
CA LYS A 338 -18.64 14.91 -10.44
C LYS A 338 -18.78 15.77 -9.18
N HIS A 339 -17.66 16.19 -8.60
CA HIS A 339 -17.62 16.92 -7.33
C HIS A 339 -17.12 18.36 -7.46
N LYS A 340 -16.71 18.77 -8.65
CA LYS A 340 -16.29 20.15 -8.91
C LYS A 340 -16.72 20.59 -10.30
N GLU A 341 -17.50 21.67 -10.35
CA GLU A 341 -17.86 22.33 -11.60
C GLU A 341 -16.61 22.97 -12.22
N GLY A 342 -16.35 22.69 -13.50
CA GLY A 342 -15.28 23.30 -14.25
C GLY A 342 -14.55 22.35 -15.18
N GLN A 343 -13.62 22.89 -15.96
CA GLN A 343 -12.74 22.11 -16.81
C GLN A 343 -11.71 21.36 -15.97
N ILE A 344 -11.29 20.20 -16.46
CA ILE A 344 -10.20 19.42 -15.87
C ILE A 344 -8.93 20.28 -15.97
N PRO A 345 -8.21 20.51 -14.86
CA PRO A 345 -6.94 21.21 -14.89
C PRO A 345 -5.96 20.56 -15.89
N GLU A 346 -5.25 21.38 -16.67
CA GLU A 346 -4.32 20.90 -17.71
C GLU A 346 -3.24 19.96 -17.15
N PHE A 347 -2.79 20.18 -15.91
CA PHE A 347 -1.79 19.31 -15.26
C PHE A 347 -2.29 17.88 -15.03
N LEU A 348 -3.61 17.65 -15.03
CA LEU A 348 -4.22 16.33 -14.97
C LEU A 348 -4.43 15.71 -16.35
N SER A 349 -4.03 16.34 -17.45
CA SER A 349 -4.16 15.72 -18.77
C SER A 349 -3.46 14.36 -18.82
N ARG A 350 -3.98 13.45 -19.65
CA ARG A 350 -3.37 12.12 -19.86
C ARG A 350 -1.87 12.23 -20.18
N GLU A 351 -1.49 13.20 -21.01
CA GLU A 351 -0.09 13.41 -21.38
C GLU A 351 0.77 13.83 -20.17
N ASN A 352 0.29 14.75 -19.33
CA ASN A 352 1.02 15.19 -18.14
C ASN A 352 1.12 14.08 -17.10
N LEU A 353 0.05 13.31 -16.89
CA LEU A 353 0.07 12.14 -16.03
C LEU A 353 1.01 11.06 -16.56
N LEU A 354 1.09 10.87 -17.88
CA LEU A 354 2.02 9.90 -18.49
C LEU A 354 3.48 10.32 -18.30
N LYS A 355 3.80 11.60 -18.49
CA LYS A 355 5.15 12.12 -18.20
C LYS A 355 5.50 11.92 -16.73
N GLU A 356 4.55 12.17 -15.84
CA GLU A 356 4.73 11.93 -14.41
C GLU A 356 4.90 10.45 -14.07
N TYR A 357 4.15 9.56 -14.74
CA TYR A 357 4.29 8.11 -14.60
C TYR A 357 5.72 7.68 -14.93
N ILE A 358 6.27 8.20 -16.03
CA ILE A 358 7.65 7.91 -16.46
C ILE A 358 8.68 8.35 -15.42
N ARG A 359 8.49 9.51 -14.78
CA ARG A 359 9.37 9.98 -13.68
C ARG A 359 9.34 9.07 -12.45
N PHE A 360 8.26 8.32 -12.26
CA PHE A 360 8.09 7.37 -11.17
C PHE A 360 8.51 5.93 -11.52
N LEU A 361 8.88 5.64 -12.77
CA LEU A 361 9.38 4.31 -13.15
C LEU A 361 10.66 3.89 -12.42
N PRO A 362 11.66 4.77 -12.18
CA PRO A 362 12.83 4.39 -11.39
C PRO A 362 12.47 4.01 -9.94
N TYR A 363 11.45 4.67 -9.38
CA TYR A 363 10.93 4.36 -8.04
C TYR A 363 10.25 3.00 -7.99
N SER A 364 9.37 2.72 -8.95
CA SER A 364 8.66 1.44 -8.97
C SER A 364 9.59 0.26 -9.31
N LEU A 365 10.55 0.45 -10.23
CA LEU A 365 11.53 -0.58 -10.60
C LEU A 365 12.49 -0.89 -9.44
N SER A 366 12.93 0.11 -8.66
CA SER A 366 13.78 -0.17 -7.49
C SER A 366 13.07 -1.00 -6.42
N ILE A 367 11.76 -0.77 -6.23
CA ILE A 367 10.91 -1.60 -5.37
C ILE A 367 10.77 -3.01 -5.96
N SER A 368 10.43 -3.14 -7.25
CA SER A 368 10.28 -4.45 -7.89
C SER A 368 11.55 -5.27 -7.87
N ALA A 369 12.72 -4.64 -8.07
CA ALA A 369 14.02 -5.28 -7.97
C ALA A 369 14.34 -5.83 -6.57
N SER A 370 13.68 -5.31 -5.53
CA SER A 370 13.90 -5.71 -4.14
C SER A 370 12.83 -6.65 -3.61
N PHE A 371 11.59 -6.55 -4.10
CA PHE A 371 10.42 -7.22 -3.51
C PHE A 371 9.78 -8.29 -4.40
N LEU A 372 9.86 -8.19 -5.73
CA LEU A 372 9.18 -9.13 -6.62
C LEU A 372 9.62 -10.58 -6.41
N MET A 373 10.91 -10.79 -6.09
CA MET A 373 11.45 -12.12 -5.78
C MET A 373 10.73 -12.82 -4.61
N MET A 374 10.35 -12.06 -3.58
CA MET A 374 9.61 -12.57 -2.43
C MET A 374 8.11 -12.79 -2.73
N LEU A 375 7.59 -12.17 -3.80
CA LEU A 375 6.23 -12.43 -4.26
C LEU A 375 6.17 -13.69 -5.12
N VAL A 376 7.17 -13.88 -5.98
CA VAL A 376 7.29 -15.04 -6.88
C VAL A 376 7.63 -16.31 -6.10
N GLU A 377 8.58 -16.22 -5.18
CA GLU A 377 9.05 -17.32 -4.35
C GLU A 377 9.01 -16.88 -2.89
N PRO A 378 7.84 -16.95 -2.22
CA PRO A 378 7.70 -16.43 -0.87
C PRO A 378 8.51 -17.22 0.16
N PRO A 379 9.07 -16.54 1.18
CA PRO A 379 9.77 -17.23 2.25
C PRO A 379 8.80 -18.17 3.00
N THR A 380 9.29 -19.33 3.39
CA THR A 380 8.54 -20.31 4.20
C THR A 380 8.61 -20.00 5.70
N LEU A 381 9.33 -18.95 6.09
CA LEU A 381 9.58 -18.56 7.47
C LEU A 381 8.59 -17.47 7.92
N THR A 382 8.23 -17.50 9.20
CA THR A 382 7.55 -16.38 9.87
C THR A 382 8.48 -15.17 9.96
N ILE A 383 7.93 -13.96 10.12
CA ILE A 383 8.74 -12.74 10.32
C ILE A 383 9.62 -12.86 11.58
N ALA A 384 9.12 -13.51 12.63
CA ALA A 384 9.91 -13.74 13.84
C ALA A 384 11.12 -14.65 13.56
N GLU A 385 10.95 -15.68 12.73
CA GLU A 385 12.05 -16.55 12.29
C GLU A 385 13.00 -15.84 11.33
N MET A 386 12.48 -15.01 10.42
CA MET A 386 13.31 -14.19 9.53
C MET A 386 14.19 -13.22 10.33
N ILE A 387 13.62 -12.53 11.33
CA ILE A 387 14.38 -11.61 12.20
C ILE A 387 15.41 -12.37 13.05
N ALA A 388 15.10 -13.60 13.46
CA ALA A 388 16.02 -14.44 14.23
C ALA A 388 17.13 -15.07 13.36
N LEU A 389 16.89 -15.23 12.05
CA LEU A 389 17.88 -15.73 11.11
C LEU A 389 18.95 -14.66 10.88
N GLN A 390 20.19 -14.96 11.27
CA GLN A 390 21.34 -14.13 10.90
C GLN A 390 21.93 -14.67 9.59
N LYS A 391 21.50 -14.09 8.47
CA LYS A 391 22.10 -14.37 7.17
C LYS A 391 23.42 -13.62 7.01
N THR A 392 24.39 -14.28 6.38
CA THR A 392 25.62 -13.63 5.93
C THR A 392 25.34 -12.70 4.74
N GLU A 393 26.21 -11.72 4.51
CA GLU A 393 26.09 -10.83 3.33
C GLU A 393 26.08 -11.61 2.02
N ASP A 394 26.90 -12.67 1.91
CA ASP A 394 26.94 -13.53 0.73
C ASP A 394 25.62 -14.26 0.50
N GLU A 395 24.99 -14.79 1.55
CA GLU A 395 23.66 -15.44 1.44
C GLU A 395 22.60 -14.44 0.97
N ILE A 396 22.57 -13.23 1.55
CA ILE A 396 21.64 -12.16 1.15
C ILE A 396 21.85 -11.79 -0.32
N ILE A 397 23.10 -11.64 -0.76
CA ILE A 397 23.43 -11.31 -2.15
C ILE A 397 23.00 -12.43 -3.09
N GLN A 398 23.30 -13.70 -2.75
CA GLN A 398 22.94 -14.85 -3.59
C GLN A 398 21.42 -14.98 -3.74
N GLU A 399 20.68 -14.86 -2.65
CA GLU A 399 19.21 -14.89 -2.68
C GLU A 399 18.66 -13.72 -3.51
N ALA A 400 19.11 -12.49 -3.24
CA ALA A 400 18.66 -11.31 -3.98
C ALA A 400 18.94 -11.42 -5.49
N MET A 401 20.04 -12.06 -5.89
CA MET A 401 20.43 -12.29 -7.28
C MET A 401 19.68 -13.43 -7.99
N SER A 402 19.02 -14.34 -7.26
CA SER A 402 18.53 -15.60 -7.86
C SER A 402 17.09 -15.99 -7.50
N GLN A 403 16.57 -15.58 -6.34
CA GLN A 403 15.22 -15.93 -5.87
C GLN A 403 14.15 -15.49 -6.89
N GLY A 404 13.15 -16.34 -7.10
CA GLY A 404 12.12 -16.18 -8.13
C GLY A 404 12.60 -16.39 -9.58
N GLY A 405 13.89 -16.64 -9.78
CA GLY A 405 14.48 -17.10 -11.04
C GLY A 405 14.18 -16.24 -12.26
N GLU A 406 13.96 -16.93 -13.39
CA GLU A 406 13.79 -16.31 -14.71
C GLU A 406 12.54 -15.42 -14.79
N ILE A 407 11.48 -15.70 -14.02
CA ILE A 407 10.26 -14.88 -13.97
C ILE A 407 10.62 -13.46 -13.51
N VAL A 408 11.37 -13.35 -12.40
CA VAL A 408 11.82 -12.06 -11.86
C VAL A 408 12.78 -11.39 -12.83
N ASP A 409 13.76 -12.11 -13.37
CA ASP A 409 14.77 -11.54 -14.25
C ASP A 409 14.15 -10.93 -15.51
N ARG A 410 13.21 -11.65 -16.15
CA ARG A 410 12.52 -11.16 -17.35
C ARG A 410 11.65 -9.94 -17.04
N GLU A 411 10.97 -9.94 -15.90
CA GLU A 411 10.07 -8.86 -15.50
C GLU A 411 10.86 -7.56 -15.21
N ILE A 412 11.90 -7.63 -14.38
CA ILE A 412 12.70 -6.43 -14.05
C ILE A 412 13.48 -5.91 -15.27
N ALA A 413 13.93 -6.81 -16.15
CA ALA A 413 14.57 -6.42 -17.41
C ALA A 413 13.58 -5.73 -18.36
N HIS A 414 12.34 -6.23 -18.42
CA HIS A 414 11.29 -5.60 -19.23
C HIS A 414 10.92 -4.22 -18.70
N GLN A 415 10.80 -4.05 -17.38
CA GLN A 415 10.54 -2.74 -16.76
C GLN A 415 11.65 -1.73 -17.07
N MET A 416 12.92 -2.15 -17.08
CA MET A 416 14.02 -1.29 -17.51
C MET A 416 13.90 -0.89 -18.99
N LYS A 417 13.59 -1.85 -19.87
CA LYS A 417 13.37 -1.57 -21.30
C LYS A 417 12.19 -0.61 -21.52
N GLU A 418 11.07 -0.85 -20.85
CA GLU A 418 9.87 -0.01 -20.91
C GLU A 418 10.18 1.43 -20.48
N MET A 419 10.90 1.60 -19.37
CA MET A 419 11.37 2.91 -18.90
C MET A 419 12.28 3.60 -19.93
N PHE A 420 13.21 2.86 -20.55
CA PHE A 420 14.09 3.38 -21.61
C PHE A 420 13.31 3.88 -22.84
N GLU A 421 12.36 3.06 -23.32
CA GLU A 421 11.56 3.39 -24.50
C GLU A 421 10.63 4.59 -24.24
N LEU A 422 9.90 4.59 -23.12
CA LEU A 422 8.98 5.67 -22.77
C LEU A 422 9.70 6.99 -22.49
N SER A 423 10.83 6.95 -21.77
CA SER A 423 11.66 8.14 -21.52
C SER A 423 12.07 8.83 -22.81
N ARG A 424 12.49 8.05 -23.82
CA ARG A 424 12.89 8.59 -25.13
C ARG A 424 11.71 9.05 -25.96
N LEU A 425 10.62 8.27 -25.98
CA LEU A 425 9.43 8.58 -26.76
C LEU A 425 8.77 9.89 -26.31
N HIS A 426 8.73 10.14 -25.00
CA HIS A 426 8.08 11.31 -24.41
C HIS A 426 9.05 12.42 -23.98
N ASN A 427 10.34 12.24 -24.23
CA ASN A 427 11.41 13.17 -23.84
C ASN A 427 11.38 13.54 -22.35
N VAL A 428 11.27 12.52 -21.48
CA VAL A 428 11.24 12.67 -20.02
C VAL A 428 12.53 12.12 -19.43
N GLN A 429 13.24 12.93 -18.64
CA GLN A 429 14.46 12.49 -17.96
C GLN A 429 14.10 11.74 -16.66
N ILE A 430 14.67 10.55 -16.46
CA ILE A 430 14.37 9.71 -15.29
C ILE A 430 14.89 10.29 -13.96
N ASP A 431 15.87 11.17 -14.03
CA ASP A 431 16.52 11.89 -12.93
C ASP A 431 16.02 13.34 -12.80
N GLU A 432 14.94 13.71 -13.50
CA GLU A 432 14.37 15.06 -13.41
C GLU A 432 14.00 15.39 -11.95
N ASP A 433 14.48 16.55 -11.49
CA ASP A 433 14.37 17.05 -10.11
C ASP A 433 14.99 16.14 -9.03
N ILE A 434 16.04 15.39 -9.38
CA ILE A 434 16.83 14.60 -8.44
C ILE A 434 18.24 15.19 -8.35
N ASP A 435 18.61 15.68 -7.17
CA ASP A 435 19.98 16.01 -6.82
C ASP A 435 20.66 14.78 -6.21
N SER A 436 21.45 14.09 -7.03
CA SER A 436 22.26 12.93 -6.64
C SER A 436 23.72 13.27 -6.34
N SER A 437 24.08 14.55 -6.24
CA SER A 437 25.48 14.98 -6.09
C SER A 437 26.20 14.37 -4.88
N THR A 438 25.45 14.05 -3.82
CA THR A 438 25.98 13.49 -2.57
C THR A 438 26.22 11.98 -2.61
N TRP A 439 25.65 11.24 -3.57
CA TRP A 439 25.81 9.78 -3.67
C TRP A 439 26.26 9.28 -5.05
N ILE A 440 26.24 10.09 -6.09
CA ILE A 440 26.64 9.64 -7.44
C ILE A 440 28.11 9.20 -7.50
N ASN A 441 28.96 9.77 -6.65
CA ASN A 441 30.39 9.46 -6.57
C ASN A 441 30.70 8.24 -5.69
N SER A 442 29.72 7.70 -4.95
CA SER A 442 29.92 6.53 -4.09
C SER A 442 29.69 5.20 -4.82
N VAL A 443 29.59 5.24 -6.15
CA VAL A 443 29.22 4.06 -6.95
C VAL A 443 30.22 3.75 -8.05
N GLU A 444 30.92 2.63 -7.87
CA GLU A 444 31.61 1.92 -8.95
C GLU A 444 30.64 0.86 -9.49
N PHE A 445 30.05 1.13 -10.65
CA PHE A 445 29.31 0.14 -11.41
C PHE A 445 30.30 -0.52 -12.38
N GLU A 446 30.58 -1.82 -12.18
CA GLU A 446 31.32 -2.66 -13.14
C GLU A 446 30.44 -3.12 -14.30
#